data_AF-K2AXK9-F1
#
_entry.id   AF-K2AXK9-F1
#
_cell.length_a   1.000
_cell.length_b   1.000
_cell.length_c   1.000
_cell.angle_alpha   90.00
_cell.angle_beta   90.00
_cell.angle_gamma   90.00
#
_symmetry.space_group_name_H-M   'P 1'
#
loop_
_entity.id
_entity.type
_entity.pdbx_description
1 polymer ?
#
loop_
_entity_poly.entity_id
_entity_poly.type
_entity_poly.pdbx_seq_one_letter_code
_entity_poly.pdbx_strand_id
1 'polypeptide(L)'
;MSAYNQPLGGNEMARFGGPATMMRLPAQPTAEGLDVAFIGIPMDIGTSNRSGTRHGPRQIRDESRMLRPFNMATGAAPFEHLQVADIGDVPINTFDLKKSVDIITDYYNGVLAHGAIPLTLGGDHTLTWPILRAIKAKHGPVALIHVDAHADINDTMFGEEVAHGCPFRRAWEDGCLINEKVFQIGLRGTGYSPDDFDWGRKNGWTVVQAEECWHKSLKPLMADIRAQIGDAPVYLSYDIDSLDPAFAPGTGTVEPGGLTIWQGLEIVRGCAGLNLVGGDLVEVSPPYDLSGNTALVGANLLYEMLCVLPGVPQGRQVG
;
A
#
# COMPACT_ATOMS: atom_id res chain seq x y z
N MET A 1 -29.44 -9.97 9.77
CA MET A 1 -28.31 -9.05 10.02
C MET A 1 -27.07 -9.72 9.45
N SER A 2 -26.19 -8.96 8.79
CA SER A 2 -24.93 -9.52 8.26
C SER A 2 -24.10 -10.12 9.40
N ALA A 3 -23.39 -11.23 9.14
CA ALA A 3 -22.43 -11.79 10.09
C ALA A 3 -21.12 -10.98 10.14
N TYR A 4 -20.88 -10.15 9.11
CA TYR A 4 -19.69 -9.32 8.97
C TYR A 4 -19.99 -7.86 9.31
N ASN A 5 -18.97 -7.14 9.79
CA ASN A 5 -19.02 -5.71 10.01
C ASN A 5 -19.45 -4.98 8.74
N GLN A 6 -20.36 -4.01 8.89
CA GLN A 6 -20.87 -3.20 7.79
C GLN A 6 -20.47 -1.73 7.99
N PRO A 7 -20.08 -1.01 6.92
CA PRO A 7 -19.94 0.44 6.95
C PRO A 7 -21.24 1.14 7.36
N LEU A 8 -21.14 2.21 8.13
CA LEU A 8 -22.32 3.02 8.51
C LEU A 8 -22.99 3.64 7.26
N GLY A 9 -24.29 3.39 7.10
CA GLY A 9 -25.08 3.86 5.96
C GLY A 9 -25.27 5.38 5.92
N GLY A 10 -25.42 5.94 4.72
CA GLY A 10 -25.64 7.39 4.52
C GLY A 10 -27.04 7.87 4.95
N ASN A 11 -28.03 6.98 4.95
CA ASN A 11 -29.39 7.27 5.42
C ASN A 11 -29.53 7.17 6.94
N GLU A 12 -28.60 6.46 7.62
CA GLU A 12 -28.57 6.34 9.07
C GLU A 12 -27.85 7.53 9.71
N MET A 13 -26.74 7.96 9.11
CA MET A 13 -25.97 9.12 9.52
C MET A 13 -25.34 9.78 8.30
N ALA A 14 -25.50 11.10 8.18
CA ALA A 14 -24.87 11.88 7.12
C ALA A 14 -23.37 11.59 7.07
N ARG A 15 -22.81 11.38 5.88
CA ARG A 15 -21.43 10.90 5.70
C ARG A 15 -20.38 11.84 6.27
N PHE A 16 -20.69 13.14 6.37
CA PHE A 16 -19.81 14.15 6.97
C PHE A 16 -19.84 14.17 8.51
N GLY A 17 -20.65 13.33 9.15
CA GLY A 17 -20.74 13.19 10.60
C GLY A 17 -20.45 11.77 11.09
N GLY A 18 -20.23 11.65 12.39
CA GLY A 18 -19.81 10.42 13.06
C GLY A 18 -18.29 10.30 13.20
N PRO A 19 -17.79 9.27 13.90
CA PRO A 19 -16.35 8.98 13.98
C PRO A 19 -15.73 8.71 12.61
N ALA A 20 -14.52 9.23 12.37
CA ALA A 20 -13.79 9.10 11.11
C ALA A 20 -12.84 7.88 11.13
N THR A 21 -13.41 6.67 11.17
CA THR A 21 -12.68 5.42 10.93
C THR A 21 -12.61 5.10 9.44
N MET A 22 -11.69 4.23 9.03
CA MET A 22 -11.55 3.78 7.64
C MET A 22 -12.87 3.20 7.15
N MET A 23 -13.39 3.80 6.07
CA MET A 23 -14.67 3.49 5.43
C MET A 23 -15.89 3.53 6.36
N ARG A 24 -15.82 4.23 7.50
CA ARG A 24 -16.87 4.24 8.55
C ARG A 24 -17.17 2.83 9.11
N LEU A 25 -16.16 1.95 9.14
CA LEU A 25 -16.24 0.65 9.80
C LEU A 25 -16.16 0.79 11.33
N PRO A 26 -16.57 -0.23 12.10
CA PRO A 26 -16.29 -0.29 13.53
C PRO A 26 -14.80 -0.15 13.83
N ALA A 27 -14.49 0.56 14.92
CA ALA A 27 -13.16 0.56 15.52
C ALA A 27 -13.01 -0.66 16.44
N GLN A 28 -11.88 -1.36 16.36
CA GLN A 28 -11.57 -2.50 17.23
C GLN A 28 -10.15 -2.35 17.82
N PRO A 29 -9.90 -2.73 19.09
CA PRO A 29 -8.58 -2.53 19.69
C PRO A 29 -7.49 -3.50 19.18
N THR A 30 -7.87 -4.65 18.63
CA THR A 30 -6.96 -5.71 18.17
C THR A 30 -7.46 -6.34 16.87
N ALA A 31 -6.64 -7.17 16.23
CA ALA A 31 -7.03 -7.93 15.04
C ALA A 31 -7.79 -9.24 15.35
N GLU A 32 -8.14 -9.49 16.61
CA GLU A 32 -8.80 -10.73 17.02
C GLU A 32 -10.14 -10.93 16.30
N GLY A 33 -10.30 -12.08 15.63
CA GLY A 33 -11.51 -12.41 14.88
C GLY A 33 -11.71 -11.63 13.58
N LEU A 34 -10.73 -10.84 13.13
CA LEU A 34 -10.77 -10.17 11.84
C LEU A 34 -10.08 -11.02 10.76
N ASP A 35 -10.64 -11.02 9.55
CA ASP A 35 -9.95 -11.51 8.36
C ASP A 35 -9.01 -10.43 7.81
N VAL A 36 -9.40 -9.15 7.94
CA VAL A 36 -8.64 -8.00 7.44
C VAL A 36 -8.66 -6.87 8.46
N ALA A 37 -7.51 -6.24 8.69
CA ALA A 37 -7.37 -5.08 9.56
C ALA A 37 -6.85 -3.87 8.79
N PHE A 38 -7.57 -2.75 8.85
CA PHE A 38 -7.03 -1.46 8.43
C PHE A 38 -6.18 -0.87 9.56
N ILE A 39 -4.97 -0.43 9.24
CA ILE A 39 -3.95 0.03 10.22
C ILE A 39 -3.31 1.31 9.72
N GLY A 40 -3.23 2.35 10.54
CA GLY A 40 -2.46 3.56 10.20
C GLY A 40 -1.04 3.55 10.78
N ILE A 41 -0.07 4.10 10.06
CA ILE A 41 1.29 4.37 10.58
C ILE A 41 1.64 5.84 10.33
N PRO A 42 1.36 6.75 11.28
CA PRO A 42 1.59 8.18 11.11
C PRO A 42 3.06 8.56 11.38
N MET A 43 3.98 8.17 10.49
CA MET A 43 5.43 8.40 10.62
C MET A 43 6.01 9.03 9.35
N ASP A 44 6.85 10.06 9.48
CA ASP A 44 7.57 10.65 8.33
C ASP A 44 9.01 11.10 8.66
N ILE A 45 9.56 10.64 9.79
CA ILE A 45 10.90 11.03 10.24
C ILE A 45 12.02 10.28 9.49
N GLY A 46 11.67 9.45 8.50
CA GLY A 46 12.57 8.86 7.51
C GLY A 46 12.60 9.61 6.18
N THR A 47 11.73 10.61 5.98
CA THR A 47 11.69 11.44 4.76
C THR A 47 12.95 12.31 4.62
N SER A 48 13.45 12.46 3.39
CA SER A 48 14.66 13.24 3.10
C SER A 48 14.43 14.67 2.64
N ASN A 49 13.22 15.01 2.16
CA ASN A 49 12.92 16.31 1.55
C ASN A 49 11.67 16.97 2.15
N ARG A 50 10.48 16.68 1.60
CA ARG A 50 9.21 17.27 2.04
C ARG A 50 8.51 16.33 3.02
N SER A 51 8.50 16.69 4.29
CA SER A 51 7.74 15.99 5.35
C SER A 51 6.25 16.27 5.28
N GLY A 52 5.42 15.48 5.96
CA GLY A 52 3.98 15.71 6.09
C GLY A 52 3.15 14.42 6.07
N THR A 53 3.74 13.31 5.66
CA THR A 53 3.06 12.02 5.48
C THR A 53 2.63 11.37 6.79
N ARG A 54 3.15 11.84 7.93
CA ARG A 54 2.60 11.52 9.27
C ARG A 54 1.11 11.86 9.41
N HIS A 55 0.57 12.75 8.57
CA HIS A 55 -0.84 13.13 8.56
C HIS A 55 -1.69 12.32 7.58
N GLY A 56 -1.05 11.55 6.68
CA GLY A 56 -1.69 10.72 5.65
C GLY A 56 -2.79 9.81 6.20
N PRO A 57 -2.53 8.97 7.22
CA PRO A 57 -3.54 8.01 7.71
C PRO A 57 -4.82 8.68 8.20
N ARG A 58 -4.72 9.90 8.74
CA ARG A 58 -5.89 10.66 9.21
C ARG A 58 -6.71 11.22 8.06
N GLN A 59 -6.06 11.81 7.05
CA GLN A 59 -6.77 12.38 5.91
C GLN A 59 -7.40 11.30 5.02
N ILE A 60 -6.71 10.16 4.83
CA ILE A 60 -7.27 9.02 4.10
C ILE A 60 -8.54 8.50 4.80
N ARG A 61 -8.52 8.36 6.14
CA ARG A 61 -9.72 7.98 6.90
C ARG A 61 -10.87 8.95 6.70
N ASP A 62 -10.62 10.26 6.75
CA ASP A 62 -11.67 11.26 6.54
C ASP A 62 -12.26 11.16 5.12
N GLU A 63 -11.42 11.11 4.08
CA GLU A 63 -11.90 11.03 2.69
C GLU A 63 -12.55 9.68 2.34
N SER A 64 -12.22 8.61 3.06
CA SER A 64 -12.82 7.28 2.88
C SER A 64 -14.34 7.24 3.13
N ARG A 65 -14.90 8.24 3.82
CA ARG A 65 -16.36 8.36 4.07
C ARG A 65 -17.20 8.43 2.79
N MET A 66 -16.60 8.72 1.64
CA MET A 66 -17.25 8.78 0.33
C MET A 66 -17.47 7.41 -0.31
N LEU A 67 -16.75 6.38 0.15
CA LEU A 67 -16.78 5.04 -0.40
C LEU A 67 -18.09 4.30 -0.10
N ARG A 68 -18.40 3.30 -0.93
CA ARG A 68 -19.58 2.44 -0.83
C ARG A 68 -19.15 0.97 -0.84
N PRO A 69 -19.96 0.06 -0.26
CA PRO A 69 -19.52 -1.32 -0.01
C PRO A 69 -19.45 -2.24 -1.24
N PHE A 70 -19.95 -1.80 -2.40
CA PHE A 70 -20.05 -2.63 -3.61
C PHE A 70 -19.28 -2.00 -4.77
N ASN A 71 -18.37 -2.78 -5.38
CA ASN A 71 -17.62 -2.35 -6.55
C ASN A 71 -18.45 -2.55 -7.82
N MET A 72 -18.87 -1.45 -8.44
CA MET A 72 -19.73 -1.49 -9.62
C MET A 72 -19.04 -2.07 -10.86
N ALA A 73 -17.71 -2.00 -10.97
CA ALA A 73 -16.99 -2.48 -12.13
C ALA A 73 -16.71 -4.00 -12.03
N THR A 74 -16.16 -4.43 -10.90
CA THR A 74 -15.74 -5.83 -10.68
C THR A 74 -16.83 -6.71 -10.08
N GLY A 75 -17.88 -6.12 -9.51
CA GLY A 75 -18.92 -6.84 -8.77
C GLY A 75 -18.47 -7.36 -7.39
N ALA A 76 -17.30 -6.94 -6.91
CA ALA A 76 -16.80 -7.32 -5.59
C ALA A 76 -17.59 -6.64 -4.45
N ALA A 77 -17.85 -7.39 -3.38
CA ALA A 77 -18.57 -6.95 -2.19
C ALA A 77 -17.82 -7.43 -0.92
N PRO A 78 -16.65 -6.84 -0.57
CA PRO A 78 -15.76 -7.41 0.44
C PRO A 78 -16.42 -7.60 1.82
N PHE A 79 -17.31 -6.68 2.22
CA PHE A 79 -18.02 -6.73 3.50
C PHE A 79 -19.14 -7.79 3.57
N GLU A 80 -19.38 -8.54 2.50
CA GLU A 80 -20.26 -9.72 2.50
C GLU A 80 -19.48 -11.03 2.67
N HIS A 81 -18.15 -10.97 2.64
CA HIS A 81 -17.28 -12.14 2.60
C HIS A 81 -16.15 -12.14 3.64
N LEU A 82 -15.78 -10.98 4.17
CA LEU A 82 -14.67 -10.82 5.10
C LEU A 82 -15.10 -10.03 6.34
N GLN A 83 -14.59 -10.41 7.51
CA GLN A 83 -14.69 -9.63 8.72
C GLN A 83 -13.60 -8.55 8.74
N VAL A 84 -14.01 -7.29 8.62
CA VAL A 84 -13.11 -6.14 8.46
C VAL A 84 -13.37 -5.08 9.53
N ALA A 85 -12.31 -4.53 10.12
CA ALA A 85 -12.41 -3.38 11.02
C ALA A 85 -11.19 -2.45 10.89
N ASP A 86 -11.33 -1.22 11.41
CA ASP A 86 -10.20 -0.31 11.63
C ASP A 86 -9.65 -0.55 13.03
N ILE A 87 -8.36 -0.88 13.14
CA ILE A 87 -7.72 -1.14 14.43
C ILE A 87 -6.88 0.03 14.97
N GLY A 88 -7.03 1.20 14.34
CA GLY A 88 -6.34 2.41 14.74
C GLY A 88 -4.93 2.50 14.18
N ASP A 89 -4.04 3.14 14.94
CA ASP A 89 -2.68 3.48 14.50
C ASP A 89 -1.62 2.76 15.33
N VAL A 90 -0.49 2.45 14.69
CA VAL A 90 0.71 1.99 15.38
C VAL A 90 1.28 3.13 16.25
N PRO A 91 1.53 2.90 17.55
CA PRO A 91 2.06 3.93 18.45
C PRO A 91 3.59 4.12 18.27
N ILE A 92 3.98 4.70 17.13
CA ILE A 92 5.39 4.95 16.75
C ILE A 92 6.10 5.94 17.69
N ASN A 93 7.43 6.01 17.58
CA ASN A 93 8.26 6.99 18.28
C ASN A 93 8.75 8.08 17.31
N THR A 94 8.11 9.26 17.36
CA THR A 94 8.45 10.38 16.47
C THR A 94 9.84 11.01 16.69
N PHE A 95 10.60 10.56 17.69
CA PHE A 95 11.94 11.06 17.99
C PHE A 95 13.05 10.04 17.71
N ASP A 96 12.69 8.81 17.34
CA ASP A 96 13.64 7.72 17.13
C ASP A 96 13.11 6.77 16.05
N LEU A 97 13.66 6.91 14.84
CA LEU A 97 13.25 6.13 13.67
C LEU A 97 13.55 4.64 13.84
N LYS A 98 14.72 4.30 14.39
CA LYS A 98 15.14 2.89 14.57
C LYS A 98 14.25 2.20 15.61
N LYS A 99 13.87 2.89 16.69
CA LYS A 99 12.84 2.35 17.62
C LYS A 99 11.48 2.21 16.95
N SER A 100 11.08 3.14 16.08
CA SER A 100 9.81 3.02 15.36
C SER A 100 9.78 1.80 14.44
N VAL A 101 10.90 1.49 13.78
CA VAL A 101 11.06 0.27 12.98
C VAL A 101 10.80 -0.99 13.82
N ASP A 102 11.34 -1.09 15.03
CA ASP A 102 11.11 -2.24 15.91
C ASP A 102 9.65 -2.29 16.42
N ILE A 103 9.09 -1.15 16.83
CA ILE A 103 7.68 -1.03 17.25
C ILE A 103 6.74 -1.51 16.14
N ILE A 104 7.00 -1.14 14.89
CA ILE A 104 6.19 -1.54 13.74
C ILE A 104 6.26 -3.05 13.55
N THR A 105 7.46 -3.65 13.58
CA THR A 105 7.60 -5.11 13.44
C THR A 105 6.83 -5.86 14.53
N ASP A 106 6.95 -5.44 15.80
CA ASP A 106 6.26 -6.08 16.91
C ASP A 106 4.73 -5.94 16.83
N TYR A 107 4.25 -4.76 16.44
CA TYR A 107 2.82 -4.53 16.25
C TYR A 107 2.24 -5.46 15.17
N TYR A 108 2.93 -5.58 14.03
CA TYR A 108 2.49 -6.44 12.93
C TYR A 108 2.60 -7.92 13.26
N ASN A 109 3.59 -8.35 14.05
CA ASN A 109 3.62 -9.71 14.59
C ASN A 109 2.35 -10.02 15.40
N GLY A 110 1.88 -9.08 16.22
CA GLY A 110 0.62 -9.20 16.97
C GLY A 110 -0.62 -9.32 16.08
N VAL A 111 -0.72 -8.48 15.04
CA VAL A 111 -1.82 -8.56 14.05
C VAL A 111 -1.81 -9.90 13.33
N LEU A 112 -0.64 -10.30 12.83
CA LEU A 112 -0.46 -11.52 12.05
C LEU A 112 -0.70 -12.78 12.88
N ALA A 113 -0.45 -12.76 14.19
CA ALA A 113 -0.76 -13.86 15.10
C ALA A 113 -2.27 -14.18 15.17
N HIS A 114 -3.15 -13.21 14.89
CA HIS A 114 -4.60 -13.42 14.80
C HIS A 114 -5.08 -13.94 13.44
N GLY A 115 -4.18 -14.10 12.46
CA GLY A 115 -4.55 -14.55 11.12
C GLY A 115 -4.90 -13.42 10.15
N ALA A 116 -5.19 -12.22 10.64
CA ALA A 116 -5.65 -11.09 9.81
C ALA A 116 -4.63 -10.63 8.76
N ILE A 117 -5.12 -10.24 7.59
CA ILE A 117 -4.37 -9.58 6.52
C ILE A 117 -4.32 -8.07 6.83
N PRO A 118 -3.13 -7.46 6.98
CA PRO A 118 -3.03 -6.02 7.19
C PRO A 118 -3.17 -5.24 5.87
N LEU A 119 -4.00 -4.19 5.88
CA LEU A 119 -4.05 -3.15 4.85
C LEU A 119 -3.68 -1.80 5.48
N THR A 120 -2.52 -1.28 5.10
CA THR A 120 -1.86 -0.19 5.83
C THR A 120 -2.10 1.16 5.15
N LEU A 121 -2.52 2.14 5.95
CA LEU A 121 -2.54 3.55 5.61
C LEU A 121 -1.22 4.15 6.10
N GLY A 122 -0.34 4.48 5.18
CA GLY A 122 1.05 4.79 5.48
C GLY A 122 1.33 6.24 5.87
N GLY A 123 2.54 6.42 6.37
CA GLY A 123 3.32 7.64 6.29
C GLY A 123 4.40 7.46 5.24
N ASP A 124 5.66 7.70 5.55
CA ASP A 124 6.76 7.50 4.60
C ASP A 124 7.10 6.01 4.35
N HIS A 125 7.74 5.73 3.21
CA HIS A 125 7.98 4.36 2.72
C HIS A 125 8.95 3.52 3.60
N THR A 126 9.62 4.14 4.60
CA THR A 126 10.47 3.41 5.55
C THR A 126 9.68 2.32 6.31
N LEU A 127 8.36 2.54 6.50
CA LEU A 127 7.48 1.64 7.25
C LEU A 127 7.33 0.24 6.63
N THR A 128 7.58 0.08 5.33
CA THR A 128 7.31 -1.18 4.63
C THR A 128 8.34 -2.25 4.98
N TRP A 129 9.60 -1.88 5.20
CA TRP A 129 10.64 -2.82 5.64
C TRP A 129 10.28 -3.56 6.95
N PRO A 130 9.95 -2.88 8.07
CA PRO A 130 9.58 -3.58 9.29
C PRO A 130 8.27 -4.38 9.18
N ILE A 131 7.35 -4.01 8.29
CA ILE A 131 6.15 -4.83 7.99
C ILE A 131 6.56 -6.11 7.28
N LEU A 132 7.42 -6.03 6.26
CA LEU A 132 7.91 -7.19 5.52
C LEU A 132 8.68 -8.17 6.43
N ARG A 133 9.41 -7.68 7.44
CA ARG A 133 10.04 -8.56 8.45
C ARG A 133 9.00 -9.41 9.20
N ALA A 134 7.89 -8.81 9.62
CA ALA A 134 6.80 -9.50 10.30
C ALA A 134 6.05 -10.46 9.36
N ILE A 135 5.77 -10.03 8.12
CA ILE A 135 5.14 -10.87 7.08
C ILE A 135 6.02 -12.11 6.81
N LYS A 136 7.34 -11.92 6.65
CA LYS A 136 8.29 -13.02 6.45
C LYS A 136 8.25 -14.03 7.60
N ALA A 137 8.18 -13.56 8.84
CA ALA A 137 8.13 -14.45 10.00
C ALA A 137 6.92 -15.40 9.99
N LYS A 138 5.78 -14.97 9.43
CA LYS A 138 4.57 -15.80 9.31
C LYS A 138 4.48 -16.60 8.01
N HIS A 139 4.85 -16.00 6.88
CA HIS A 139 4.58 -16.54 5.54
C HIS A 139 5.82 -17.04 4.79
N GLY A 140 7.03 -16.81 5.32
CA GLY A 140 8.27 -16.93 4.56
C GLY A 140 8.48 -15.73 3.62
N PRO A 141 9.54 -15.73 2.79
CA PRO A 141 9.76 -14.66 1.82
C PRO A 141 8.57 -14.54 0.85
N VAL A 142 8.26 -13.33 0.42
CA VAL A 142 7.08 -13.01 -0.40
C VAL A 142 7.46 -12.49 -1.78
N ALA A 143 6.59 -12.71 -2.76
CA ALA A 143 6.60 -11.91 -3.98
C ALA A 143 6.20 -10.46 -3.65
N LEU A 144 6.73 -9.50 -4.39
CA LEU A 144 6.48 -8.09 -4.17
C LEU A 144 6.01 -7.43 -5.46
N ILE A 145 4.84 -6.80 -5.41
CA ILE A 145 4.40 -5.84 -6.42
C ILE A 145 4.56 -4.46 -5.79
N HIS A 146 5.51 -3.69 -6.32
CA HIS A 146 5.90 -2.37 -5.84
C HIS A 146 5.55 -1.34 -6.92
N VAL A 147 4.61 -0.45 -6.62
CA VAL A 147 4.13 0.58 -7.56
C VAL A 147 4.63 1.92 -7.07
N ASP A 148 5.61 2.51 -7.75
CA ASP A 148 6.40 3.64 -7.22
C ASP A 148 7.06 4.43 -8.36
N ALA A 149 7.35 5.72 -8.14
CA ALA A 149 8.23 6.51 -8.99
C ALA A 149 9.71 6.18 -8.80
N HIS A 150 10.11 5.72 -7.60
CA HIS A 150 11.47 5.45 -7.17
C HIS A 150 11.71 3.97 -6.86
N ALA A 151 12.98 3.57 -6.89
CA ALA A 151 13.35 2.18 -6.69
C ALA A 151 13.49 1.80 -5.21
N ASP A 152 13.72 2.78 -4.32
CA ASP A 152 13.77 2.59 -2.86
C ASP A 152 14.73 1.49 -2.38
N ILE A 153 15.88 1.42 -3.08
CA ILE A 153 16.97 0.46 -2.88
C ILE A 153 18.31 1.12 -2.58
N ASN A 154 18.32 2.39 -2.15
CA ASN A 154 19.56 3.03 -1.76
C ASN A 154 20.19 2.27 -0.59
N ASP A 155 21.52 2.19 -0.60
CA ASP A 155 22.25 1.57 0.50
C ASP A 155 22.30 2.52 1.71
N THR A 156 22.60 3.79 1.50
CA THR A 156 22.52 4.77 2.58
C THR A 156 21.99 6.10 2.09
N MET A 157 21.41 6.87 3.01
CA MET A 157 21.14 8.29 2.84
C MET A 157 21.86 9.05 3.94
N PHE A 158 22.81 9.92 3.56
CA PHE A 158 23.69 10.62 4.51
C PHE A 158 24.46 9.69 5.47
N GLY A 159 24.75 8.45 5.06
CA GLY A 159 25.42 7.44 5.88
C GLY A 159 24.49 6.63 6.80
N GLU A 160 23.18 6.88 6.77
CA GLU A 160 22.19 6.09 7.51
C GLU A 160 21.51 5.07 6.58
N GLU A 161 21.37 3.84 7.07
CA GLU A 161 20.75 2.71 6.36
C GLU A 161 19.22 2.67 6.47
N VAL A 162 18.64 3.44 7.39
CA VAL A 162 17.21 3.48 7.69
C VAL A 162 16.66 4.84 7.28
N ALA A 163 16.06 4.89 6.09
CA ALA A 163 15.42 6.06 5.50
C ALA A 163 14.42 5.61 4.43
N HIS A 164 13.56 6.53 3.98
CA HIS A 164 12.45 6.21 3.08
C HIS A 164 12.87 5.63 1.72
N GLY A 165 14.05 5.99 1.20
CA GLY A 165 14.57 5.41 -0.05
C GLY A 165 15.46 4.17 0.12
N CYS A 166 15.51 3.56 1.31
CA CYS A 166 16.27 2.33 1.59
C CYS A 166 15.45 1.04 1.87
N PRO A 167 14.10 1.03 2.01
CA PRO A 167 13.38 -0.07 2.65
C PRO A 167 13.50 -1.39 1.89
N PHE A 168 13.50 -1.40 0.56
CA PHE A 168 13.56 -2.64 -0.21
C PHE A 168 14.98 -3.19 -0.31
N ARG A 169 16.00 -2.34 -0.17
CA ARG A 169 17.38 -2.81 0.01
C ARG A 169 17.53 -3.55 1.34
N ARG A 170 16.96 -3.00 2.42
CA ARG A 170 16.95 -3.66 3.74
C ARG A 170 16.11 -4.95 3.73
N ALA A 171 14.94 -4.93 3.09
CA ALA A 171 14.10 -6.12 2.96
C ALA A 171 14.77 -7.25 2.15
N TRP A 172 15.56 -6.90 1.14
CA TRP A 172 16.37 -7.86 0.38
C TRP A 172 17.48 -8.48 1.25
N GLU A 173 18.23 -7.67 1.99
CA GLU A 173 19.29 -8.15 2.90
C GLU A 173 18.74 -9.05 4.00
N ASP A 174 17.57 -8.70 4.54
CA ASP A 174 16.86 -9.51 5.52
C ASP A 174 16.20 -10.75 4.90
N GLY A 175 16.28 -10.95 3.58
CA GLY A 175 15.71 -12.10 2.87
C GLY A 175 14.19 -12.18 2.98
N CYS A 176 13.51 -11.02 2.98
CA CYS A 176 12.04 -10.92 3.00
C CYS A 176 11.40 -11.18 1.64
N LEU A 177 12.17 -11.11 0.56
CA LEU A 177 11.66 -11.10 -0.81
C LEU A 177 12.04 -12.38 -1.58
N ILE A 178 11.13 -12.85 -2.43
CA ILE A 178 11.43 -13.84 -3.47
C ILE A 178 11.94 -13.05 -4.68
N ASN A 179 13.26 -12.99 -4.84
CA ASN A 179 13.93 -12.10 -5.78
C ASN A 179 13.38 -12.17 -7.22
N GLU A 180 13.14 -13.36 -7.75
CA GLU A 180 12.63 -13.57 -9.12
C GLU A 180 11.14 -13.20 -9.27
N LYS A 181 10.49 -12.74 -8.18
CA LYS A 181 9.09 -12.33 -8.10
C LYS A 181 8.93 -10.95 -7.46
N VAL A 182 9.95 -10.10 -7.61
CA VAL A 182 9.88 -8.67 -7.29
C VAL A 182 9.64 -7.88 -8.57
N PHE A 183 8.60 -7.05 -8.58
CA PHE A 183 8.20 -6.22 -9.70
C PHE A 183 8.10 -4.76 -9.24
N GLN A 184 8.90 -3.87 -9.83
CA GLN A 184 8.83 -2.43 -9.60
C GLN A 184 8.22 -1.76 -10.83
N ILE A 185 7.13 -1.02 -10.65
CA ILE A 185 6.32 -0.49 -11.75
C ILE A 185 6.14 1.01 -11.58
N GLY A 186 6.55 1.79 -12.59
CA GLY A 186 6.38 3.25 -12.61
C GLY A 186 7.66 4.04 -12.39
N LEU A 187 8.81 3.36 -12.32
CA LEU A 187 10.11 3.99 -12.06
C LEU A 187 10.43 5.06 -13.11
N ARG A 188 10.83 6.24 -12.64
CA ARG A 188 11.14 7.40 -13.51
C ARG A 188 11.99 8.44 -12.76
N GLY A 189 12.17 9.59 -13.39
CA GLY A 189 12.88 10.73 -12.82
C GLY A 189 14.37 10.74 -13.19
N THR A 190 15.15 11.54 -12.47
CA THR A 190 16.60 11.66 -12.68
C THR A 190 17.36 10.86 -11.62
N GLY A 191 18.32 10.03 -12.05
CA GLY A 191 19.22 9.29 -11.16
C GLY A 191 20.57 9.97 -10.95
N TYR A 192 21.37 9.39 -10.05
CA TYR A 192 22.79 9.71 -9.85
C TYR A 192 23.71 8.85 -10.75
N SER A 193 23.24 7.66 -11.15
CA SER A 193 23.97 6.73 -12.03
C SER A 193 23.00 5.93 -12.91
N PRO A 194 23.40 5.49 -14.12
CA PRO A 194 22.65 4.47 -14.86
C PRO A 194 22.41 3.18 -14.06
N ASP A 195 23.31 2.88 -13.10
CA ASP A 195 23.23 1.68 -12.27
C ASP A 195 22.08 1.72 -11.23
N ASP A 196 21.43 2.87 -11.02
CA ASP A 196 20.43 3.05 -9.95
C ASP A 196 19.23 2.09 -10.12
N PHE A 197 18.83 1.76 -11.35
CA PHE A 197 17.82 0.72 -11.62
C PHE A 197 18.42 -0.65 -11.92
N ASP A 198 19.68 -0.71 -12.36
CA ASP A 198 20.32 -1.98 -12.72
C ASP A 198 20.67 -2.84 -11.52
N TRP A 199 20.80 -2.25 -10.33
CA TRP A 199 20.99 -3.04 -9.11
C TRP A 199 19.83 -4.03 -8.89
N GLY A 200 18.57 -3.59 -9.00
CA GLY A 200 17.40 -4.48 -8.86
C GLY A 200 17.41 -5.58 -9.92
N ARG A 201 17.68 -5.23 -11.18
CA ARG A 201 17.79 -6.19 -12.29
C ARG A 201 18.87 -7.24 -12.06
N LYS A 202 20.05 -6.83 -11.56
CA LYS A 202 21.17 -7.74 -11.22
C LYS A 202 20.80 -8.73 -10.11
N ASN A 203 19.83 -8.38 -9.27
CA ASN A 203 19.30 -9.24 -8.20
C ASN A 203 18.05 -10.04 -8.63
N GLY A 204 17.69 -10.05 -9.92
CA GLY A 204 16.57 -10.84 -10.45
C GLY A 204 15.22 -10.15 -10.43
N TRP A 205 15.16 -8.86 -10.09
CA TRP A 205 13.92 -8.10 -10.06
C TRP A 205 13.51 -7.65 -11.47
N THR A 206 12.21 -7.52 -11.68
CA THR A 206 11.64 -6.94 -12.89
C THR A 206 11.37 -5.47 -12.67
N VAL A 207 12.04 -4.60 -13.44
CA VAL A 207 11.88 -3.15 -13.36
C VAL A 207 11.16 -2.66 -14.61
N VAL A 208 9.95 -2.14 -14.44
CA VAL A 208 9.09 -1.57 -15.48
C VAL A 208 9.07 -0.05 -15.30
N GLN A 209 9.77 0.66 -16.19
CA GLN A 209 9.84 2.11 -16.14
C GLN A 209 8.55 2.76 -16.65
N ALA A 210 8.30 4.03 -16.28
CA ALA A 210 7.09 4.74 -16.67
C ALA A 210 6.92 4.84 -18.20
N GLU A 211 8.00 5.02 -18.96
CA GLU A 211 7.99 5.05 -20.43
C GLU A 211 7.45 3.75 -21.03
N GLU A 212 7.69 2.62 -20.37
CA GLU A 212 7.15 1.32 -20.77
C GLU A 212 5.66 1.22 -20.48
N CYS A 213 5.05 2.13 -19.72
CA CYS A 213 3.62 2.16 -19.41
C CYS A 213 2.85 3.16 -20.27
N TRP A 214 3.52 4.13 -20.89
CA TRP A 214 2.84 5.21 -21.60
C TRP A 214 2.01 4.73 -22.81
N HIS A 215 0.88 5.40 -23.03
CA HIS A 215 -0.02 5.22 -24.17
C HIS A 215 -0.65 3.81 -24.33
N LYS A 216 -0.66 2.98 -23.28
CA LYS A 216 -1.27 1.64 -23.32
C LYS A 216 -1.89 1.20 -21.98
N SER A 217 -2.70 0.14 -22.05
CA SER A 217 -3.24 -0.57 -20.88
C SER A 217 -2.18 -1.47 -20.24
N LEU A 218 -2.23 -1.62 -18.91
CA LEU A 218 -1.34 -2.46 -18.11
C LEU A 218 -1.92 -3.84 -17.79
N LYS A 219 -3.12 -4.16 -18.28
CA LYS A 219 -3.72 -5.50 -18.09
C LYS A 219 -2.84 -6.65 -18.60
N PRO A 220 -2.19 -6.57 -19.79
CA PRO A 220 -1.28 -7.63 -20.24
C PRO A 220 -0.09 -7.81 -19.30
N LEU A 221 0.53 -6.70 -18.87
CA LEU A 221 1.62 -6.72 -17.89
C LEU A 221 1.19 -7.44 -16.61
N MET A 222 0.03 -7.11 -16.06
CA MET A 222 -0.47 -7.77 -14.85
C MET A 222 -0.78 -9.25 -15.06
N ALA A 223 -1.19 -9.66 -16.26
CA ALA A 223 -1.39 -11.08 -16.56
C ALA A 223 -0.06 -11.85 -16.52
N ASP A 224 1.00 -11.28 -17.08
CA ASP A 224 2.35 -11.85 -17.06
C ASP A 224 2.89 -11.93 -15.63
N ILE A 225 2.75 -10.83 -14.86
CA ILE A 225 3.14 -10.77 -13.44
C ILE A 225 2.42 -11.86 -12.64
N ARG A 226 1.10 -12.01 -12.79
CA ARG A 226 0.34 -13.06 -12.10
C ARG A 226 0.84 -14.45 -12.44
N ALA A 227 1.09 -14.72 -13.73
CA ALA A 227 1.59 -16.01 -14.18
C ALA A 227 2.98 -16.34 -13.59
N GLN A 228 3.86 -15.35 -13.49
CA GLN A 228 5.19 -15.50 -12.90
C GLN A 228 5.13 -15.68 -11.36
N ILE A 229 4.22 -14.98 -10.68
CA ILE A 229 4.03 -15.11 -9.24
C ILE A 229 3.47 -16.50 -8.87
N GLY A 230 2.47 -16.99 -9.59
CA GLY A 230 1.77 -18.24 -9.26
C GLY A 230 1.14 -18.18 -7.86
N ASP A 231 1.32 -19.24 -7.06
CA ASP A 231 0.69 -19.37 -5.73
C ASP A 231 1.52 -18.78 -4.57
N ALA A 232 2.63 -18.10 -4.86
CA ALA A 232 3.49 -17.52 -3.83
C ALA A 232 2.74 -16.45 -3.01
N PRO A 233 3.01 -16.30 -1.70
CA PRO A 233 2.46 -15.20 -0.92
C PRO A 233 2.95 -13.86 -1.50
N VAL A 234 2.05 -12.89 -1.63
CA VAL A 234 2.30 -11.60 -2.29
C VAL A 234 2.06 -10.46 -1.32
N TYR A 235 3.00 -9.51 -1.28
CA TYR A 235 2.80 -8.21 -0.67
C TYR A 235 2.65 -7.15 -1.78
N LEU A 236 1.63 -6.29 -1.67
CA LEU A 236 1.40 -5.18 -2.58
C LEU A 236 1.76 -3.88 -1.86
N SER A 237 2.82 -3.22 -2.31
CA SER A 237 3.24 -1.92 -1.79
C SER A 237 2.95 -0.86 -2.85
N TYR A 238 2.15 0.15 -2.48
CA TYR A 238 1.71 1.19 -3.42
C TYR A 238 2.11 2.56 -2.89
N ASP A 239 3.12 3.16 -3.52
CA ASP A 239 3.45 4.56 -3.32
C ASP A 239 2.51 5.44 -4.16
N ILE A 240 1.91 6.45 -3.51
CA ILE A 240 1.01 7.36 -4.20
C ILE A 240 1.73 8.20 -5.25
N ASP A 241 3.04 8.42 -5.11
CA ASP A 241 3.84 9.19 -6.04
C ASP A 241 4.13 8.45 -7.36
N SER A 242 3.81 7.16 -7.45
CA SER A 242 3.76 6.42 -8.71
C SER A 242 2.82 7.06 -9.73
N LEU A 243 1.77 7.73 -9.24
CA LEU A 243 0.83 8.49 -10.04
C LEU A 243 1.42 9.83 -10.45
N ASP A 244 1.01 10.32 -11.62
CA ASP A 244 1.37 11.67 -12.04
C ASP A 244 0.85 12.71 -11.01
N PRO A 245 1.61 13.77 -10.69
CA PRO A 245 1.16 14.84 -9.79
C PRO A 245 -0.14 15.53 -10.21
N ALA A 246 -0.60 15.38 -11.45
CA ALA A 246 -1.95 15.77 -11.85
C ALA A 246 -3.06 15.01 -11.09
N PHE A 247 -2.78 13.80 -10.59
CA PHE A 247 -3.71 12.95 -9.83
C PHE A 247 -3.37 12.88 -8.33
N ALA A 248 -2.08 12.93 -7.99
CA ALA A 248 -1.58 12.82 -6.62
C ALA A 248 -0.57 13.93 -6.28
N PRO A 249 -0.99 15.20 -6.22
CA PRO A 249 -0.07 16.31 -5.91
C PRO A 249 0.46 16.27 -4.46
N GLY A 250 -0.25 15.63 -3.54
CA GLY A 250 0.06 15.58 -2.11
C GLY A 250 1.03 14.47 -1.74
N THR A 251 2.28 14.57 -2.17
CA THR A 251 3.37 13.63 -1.81
C THR A 251 4.71 14.36 -1.63
N GLY A 252 5.69 13.70 -1.00
CA GLY A 252 7.00 14.27 -0.69
C GLY A 252 7.91 14.44 -1.92
N THR A 253 8.02 13.40 -2.74
CA THR A 253 9.00 13.27 -3.84
C THR A 253 8.33 13.23 -5.20
N VAL A 254 7.69 14.34 -5.57
CA VAL A 254 6.94 14.42 -6.83
C VAL A 254 7.83 14.26 -8.09
N GLU A 255 7.52 13.27 -8.93
CA GLU A 255 8.09 13.10 -10.27
C GLU A 255 7.02 13.23 -11.39
N PRO A 256 7.18 14.13 -12.38
CA PRO A 256 6.21 14.28 -13.47
C PRO A 256 6.26 13.12 -14.48
N GLY A 257 5.20 12.96 -15.29
CA GLY A 257 5.13 11.93 -16.32
C GLY A 257 4.78 10.54 -15.78
N GLY A 258 4.06 10.51 -14.66
CA GLY A 258 3.73 9.29 -13.92
C GLY A 258 2.58 8.49 -14.50
N LEU A 259 2.16 7.47 -13.73
CA LEU A 259 1.01 6.65 -14.08
C LEU A 259 -0.29 7.47 -13.97
N THR A 260 -1.25 7.12 -14.80
CA THR A 260 -2.61 7.62 -14.68
C THR A 260 -3.41 6.83 -13.65
N ILE A 261 -4.47 7.42 -13.08
CA ILE A 261 -5.28 6.71 -12.07
C ILE A 261 -5.91 5.41 -12.61
N TRP A 262 -6.29 5.37 -13.89
CA TRP A 262 -6.85 4.14 -14.47
C TRP A 262 -5.80 3.05 -14.65
N GLN A 263 -4.53 3.40 -14.90
CA GLN A 263 -3.43 2.42 -14.90
C GLN A 263 -3.15 1.89 -13.50
N GLY A 264 -3.18 2.74 -12.47
CA GLY A 264 -3.11 2.31 -11.07
C GLY A 264 -4.23 1.32 -10.71
N LEU A 265 -5.46 1.59 -11.13
CA LEU A 265 -6.59 0.66 -10.97
C LEU A 265 -6.40 -0.65 -11.74
N GLU A 266 -5.85 -0.63 -12.95
CA GLU A 266 -5.52 -1.85 -13.71
C GLU A 266 -4.49 -2.71 -12.98
N ILE A 267 -3.49 -2.10 -12.33
CA ILE A 267 -2.49 -2.81 -11.52
C ILE A 267 -3.15 -3.47 -10.30
N VAL A 268 -3.86 -2.69 -9.47
CA VAL A 268 -4.48 -3.21 -8.24
C VAL A 268 -5.52 -4.29 -8.55
N ARG A 269 -6.42 -4.05 -9.51
CA ARG A 269 -7.40 -5.08 -9.95
C ARG A 269 -6.75 -6.29 -10.58
N GLY A 270 -5.61 -6.09 -11.24
CA GLY A 270 -4.77 -7.15 -11.79
C GLY A 270 -4.16 -8.07 -10.74
N CYS A 271 -4.25 -7.75 -9.44
CA CYS A 271 -3.85 -8.65 -8.36
C CYS A 271 -4.92 -9.67 -7.97
N ALA A 272 -6.15 -9.56 -8.50
CA ALA A 272 -7.22 -10.52 -8.21
C ALA A 272 -6.80 -11.97 -8.56
N GLY A 273 -6.98 -12.87 -7.60
CA GLY A 273 -6.60 -14.28 -7.71
C GLY A 273 -5.18 -14.58 -7.21
N LEU A 274 -4.39 -13.58 -6.82
CA LEU A 274 -3.13 -13.80 -6.11
C LEU A 274 -3.35 -14.09 -4.63
N ASN A 275 -2.38 -14.77 -4.01
CA ASN A 275 -2.34 -14.99 -2.57
C ASN A 275 -1.79 -13.73 -1.85
N LEU A 276 -2.57 -12.65 -1.84
CA LEU A 276 -2.22 -11.41 -1.13
C LEU A 276 -2.23 -11.64 0.38
N VAL A 277 -1.09 -11.44 1.04
CA VAL A 277 -0.91 -11.60 2.49
C VAL A 277 -0.78 -10.29 3.25
N GLY A 278 -0.79 -9.16 2.53
CA GLY A 278 -0.79 -7.82 3.08
C GLY A 278 -0.58 -6.77 1.98
N GLY A 279 -0.78 -5.50 2.33
CA GLY A 279 -0.39 -4.40 1.48
C GLY A 279 -0.44 -3.05 2.17
N ASP A 280 0.19 -2.05 1.56
CA ASP A 280 0.25 -0.68 2.05
C ASP A 280 -0.02 0.34 0.94
N LEU A 281 -0.52 1.52 1.36
CA LEU A 281 -0.60 2.73 0.56
C LEU A 281 0.10 3.85 1.31
N VAL A 282 1.24 4.32 0.78
CA VAL A 282 2.19 5.20 1.46
C VAL A 282 2.30 6.59 0.80
N GLU A 283 3.09 7.47 1.42
CA GLU A 283 3.50 8.81 0.97
C GLU A 283 2.39 9.85 0.72
N VAL A 284 1.15 9.59 1.16
CA VAL A 284 0.11 10.64 1.17
C VAL A 284 0.49 11.74 2.15
N SER A 285 0.75 12.94 1.63
CA SER A 285 1.22 14.13 2.35
C SER A 285 0.19 15.27 2.30
N PRO A 286 -0.74 15.34 3.28
CA PRO A 286 -1.78 16.35 3.34
C PRO A 286 -1.34 17.81 3.19
N PRO A 287 -0.18 18.26 3.73
CA PRO A 287 0.26 19.66 3.58
C PRO A 287 0.46 20.11 2.12
N TYR A 288 0.65 19.17 1.19
CA TYR A 288 0.87 19.45 -0.23
C TYR A 288 -0.37 19.23 -1.10
N ASP A 289 -1.50 18.85 -0.49
CA ASP A 289 -2.79 18.80 -1.16
C ASP A 289 -3.91 19.26 -0.21
N LEU A 290 -4.11 20.57 -0.18
CA LEU A 290 -5.16 21.21 0.62
C LEU A 290 -6.58 20.83 0.17
N SER A 291 -6.74 20.28 -1.03
CA SER A 291 -8.05 19.85 -1.53
C SER A 291 -8.45 18.45 -1.05
N GLY A 292 -7.50 17.65 -0.56
CA GLY A 292 -7.74 16.27 -0.11
C GLY A 292 -7.86 15.23 -1.23
N ASN A 293 -7.68 15.62 -2.50
CA ASN A 293 -7.82 14.71 -3.64
C ASN A 293 -6.88 13.50 -3.57
N THR A 294 -5.64 13.70 -3.13
CA THR A 294 -4.63 12.64 -3.00
C THR A 294 -5.04 11.62 -1.94
N ALA A 295 -5.58 12.08 -0.81
CA ALA A 295 -6.12 11.20 0.23
C ALA A 295 -7.38 10.45 -0.24
N LEU A 296 -8.24 11.09 -1.03
CA LEU A 296 -9.37 10.43 -1.68
C LEU A 296 -8.92 9.33 -2.65
N VAL A 297 -7.89 9.59 -3.46
CA VAL A 297 -7.29 8.58 -4.35
C VAL A 297 -6.74 7.42 -3.51
N GLY A 298 -5.97 7.70 -2.46
CA GLY A 298 -5.45 6.68 -1.55
C GLY A 298 -6.55 5.81 -0.92
N ALA A 299 -7.65 6.43 -0.46
CA ALA A 299 -8.79 5.70 0.09
C ALA A 299 -9.45 4.78 -0.95
N ASN A 300 -9.58 5.22 -2.20
CA ASN A 300 -10.14 4.40 -3.29
C ASN A 300 -9.21 3.23 -3.66
N LEU A 301 -7.89 3.45 -3.71
CA LEU A 301 -6.92 2.38 -3.96
C LEU A 301 -6.93 1.33 -2.86
N LEU A 302 -6.97 1.74 -1.58
CA LEU A 302 -7.11 0.82 -0.44
C LEU A 302 -8.41 -0.01 -0.50
N TYR A 303 -9.51 0.58 -0.97
CA TYR A 303 -10.75 -0.17 -1.20
C TYR A 303 -10.61 -1.20 -2.34
N GLU A 304 -9.92 -0.84 -3.42
CA GLU A 304 -9.65 -1.77 -4.52
C GLU A 304 -8.70 -2.90 -4.09
N MET A 305 -7.71 -2.62 -3.24
CA MET A 305 -6.86 -3.63 -2.60
C MET A 305 -7.69 -4.60 -1.76
N LEU A 306 -8.61 -4.10 -0.93
CA LEU A 306 -9.55 -4.91 -0.16
C LEU A 306 -10.41 -5.80 -1.07
N CYS A 307 -10.86 -5.28 -2.22
CA CYS A 307 -11.70 -6.00 -3.16
C CYS A 307 -11.01 -7.19 -3.83
N VAL A 308 -9.67 -7.19 -3.95
CA VAL A 308 -8.90 -8.25 -4.63
C VAL A 308 -8.30 -9.28 -3.68
N LEU A 309 -8.53 -9.15 -2.37
CA LEU A 309 -8.04 -10.11 -1.39
C LEU A 309 -8.63 -11.52 -1.60
N PRO A 310 -7.90 -12.58 -1.17
CA PRO A 310 -8.41 -13.94 -1.15
C PRO A 310 -9.76 -14.03 -0.43
N GLY A 311 -10.69 -14.80 -0.99
CA GLY A 311 -12.04 -14.97 -0.43
C GLY A 311 -13.09 -13.97 -0.91
N VAL A 312 -12.72 -12.91 -1.65
CA VAL A 312 -13.67 -11.96 -2.25
C VAL A 312 -13.98 -12.35 -3.71
N PRO A 313 -15.21 -12.77 -4.04
CA PRO A 313 -15.58 -13.12 -5.40
C PRO A 313 -15.54 -11.91 -6.33
N GLN A 314 -14.96 -12.10 -7.52
CA GLN A 314 -15.04 -11.12 -8.62
C GLN A 314 -16.27 -11.44 -9.46
N GLY A 315 -17.38 -10.73 -9.20
CA GLY A 315 -18.68 -10.98 -9.85
C GLY A 315 -18.75 -10.57 -11.33
N ARG A 316 -17.76 -9.85 -11.85
CA ARG A 316 -17.66 -9.38 -13.24
C ARG A 316 -16.20 -9.43 -13.68
N GLN A 317 -15.94 -9.99 -14.85
CA GLN A 317 -14.63 -9.82 -15.48
C GLN A 317 -14.56 -8.41 -16.07
N VAL A 318 -13.63 -7.60 -15.57
CA VAL A 318 -13.31 -6.31 -16.16
C VAL A 318 -12.43 -6.60 -17.38
N GLY A 319 -13.07 -6.84 -18.52
CA GLY A 319 -12.40 -7.00 -19.82
C GLY A 319 -11.54 -5.79 -20.13
#